data_AF-A0A6A1VIY2-F1
#
_entry.id   AF-A0A6A1VIY2-F1
#
_cell.length_a   1.000
_cell.length_b   1.000
_cell.length_c   1.000
_cell.angle_alpha   90.00
_cell.angle_beta   90.00
_cell.angle_gamma   90.00
#
_symmetry.space_group_name_H-M   'P 1'
#
loop_
_entity.id
_entity.type
_entity.pdbx_description
1 polymer ?
#
loop_
_entity_poly.entity_id
_entity_poly.type
_entity_poly.pdbx_seq_one_letter_code
_entity_poly.pdbx_strand_id
1 'polypeptide(L)'
;MVSKASCRKSFIDSSVKIARAYGFQGLDLCWVSANTSSDMTSMGLLFQEWRATVNSEAKNFSGKELLLTAAVHYVLTRCRKCFFSSGLHTE
;
A
#
# COMPACT_ATOMS: atom_id res chain seq x y z
N MET A 1 14.18 2.16 -3.10
CA MET A 1 13.47 2.19 -1.80
C MET A 1 12.58 0.96 -1.61
N VAL A 2 11.70 0.62 -2.56
CA VAL A 2 10.58 -0.28 -2.27
C VAL A 2 10.81 -1.74 -2.69
N SER A 3 11.76 -1.99 -3.59
CA SER A 3 12.11 -3.33 -4.09
C SER A 3 12.82 -4.24 -3.07
N LYS A 4 13.34 -3.70 -1.96
CA LYS A 4 14.04 -4.48 -0.92
C LYS A 4 13.31 -4.38 0.41
N ALA A 5 13.07 -5.52 1.06
CA ALA A 5 12.36 -5.58 2.35
C ALA A 5 13.05 -4.75 3.45
N SER A 6 14.38 -4.79 3.53
CA SER A 6 15.14 -3.98 4.48
C SER A 6 14.94 -2.47 4.26
N CYS A 7 14.93 -2.03 3.01
CA CYS A 7 14.69 -0.63 2.69
C CYS A 7 13.25 -0.19 3.01
N ARG A 8 12.25 -1.06 2.74
CA ARG A 8 10.86 -0.79 3.13
C ARG A 8 10.71 -0.67 4.64
N LYS A 9 11.30 -1.59 5.40
CA LYS A 9 11.32 -1.55 6.86
C LYS A 9 11.94 -0.24 7.39
N SER A 10 13.13 0.14 6.90
CA SER A 10 13.76 1.40 7.32
C SER A 10 12.91 2.62 6.99
N PHE A 11 12.27 2.66 5.81
CA PHE A 11 11.34 3.74 5.45
C PHE A 11 10.12 3.79 6.38
N ILE A 12 9.47 2.65 6.62
CA ILE A 12 8.30 2.56 7.50
C ILE A 12 8.65 3.01 8.92
N ASP A 13 9.70 2.42 9.52
CA ASP A 13 10.08 2.69 10.91
C ASP A 13 10.43 4.18 11.10
N SER A 14 11.16 4.77 10.15
CA SER A 14 11.51 6.19 10.20
C SER A 14 10.31 7.12 10.00
N SER A 15 9.41 6.81 9.06
CA SER A 15 8.21 7.61 8.79
C SER A 15 7.24 7.64 9.98
N VAL A 16 6.99 6.49 10.63
CA VAL A 16 6.15 6.39 11.82
C VAL A 16 6.75 7.17 12.98
N LYS A 17 8.07 7.04 13.19
CA LYS A 17 8.78 7.81 14.22
C LYS A 17 8.63 9.32 14.02
N ILE A 18 8.80 9.80 12.79
CA ILE A 18 8.63 11.22 12.45
C ILE A 18 7.19 11.65 12.69
N ALA A 19 6.19 10.89 12.22
CA ALA A 19 4.78 11.22 12.42
C ALA A 19 4.46 11.46 13.90
N ARG A 20 4.94 10.59 14.79
CA ARG A 20 4.74 10.75 16.24
C ARG A 20 5.54 11.90 16.84
N ALA A 21 6.80 12.04 16.47
CA ALA A 21 7.67 13.10 17.00
C ALA A 21 7.11 14.50 16.72
N TYR A 22 6.45 14.68 15.57
CA TYR A 22 5.86 15.95 15.15
C TYR A 22 4.34 16.03 15.38
N GLY A 23 3.73 15.02 16.02
CA GLY A 23 2.30 15.04 16.36
C GLY A 23 1.34 14.94 15.17
N PHE A 24 1.77 14.40 14.04
CA PHE A 24 0.90 14.14 12.89
C PHE A 24 -0.08 13.01 13.18
N GLN A 25 -1.30 13.11 12.63
CA GLN A 25 -2.34 12.09 12.74
C GLN A 25 -2.21 11.01 11.67
N GLY A 26 -1.36 11.21 10.66
CA GLY A 26 -1.23 10.28 9.55
C GLY A 26 -0.03 10.57 8.64
N LEU A 27 0.13 9.69 7.66
CA LEU A 27 1.18 9.71 6.65
C LEU A 27 0.53 9.53 5.28
N ASP A 28 0.93 10.37 4.32
CA ASP A 28 0.50 10.27 2.92
C ASP A 28 1.69 9.87 2.04
N LEU A 29 1.52 8.80 1.25
CA LEU A 29 2.52 8.39 0.26
C LEU A 29 2.08 8.83 -1.14
N CYS A 30 2.77 9.83 -1.69
CA CYS A 30 2.63 10.23 -3.08
C CYS A 30 3.78 9.65 -3.91
N TRP A 31 3.52 8.54 -4.62
CA TRP A 31 4.48 7.99 -5.58
C TRP A 31 3.81 7.75 -6.94
N VAL A 32 4.16 8.62 -7.89
CA VAL A 32 3.54 8.71 -9.22
C VAL A 32 4.21 7.83 -10.30
N SER A 33 5.17 6.96 -9.94
CA SER A 33 6.04 6.29 -10.93
C SER A 33 6.13 4.77 -10.75
N ALA A 34 5.11 4.13 -10.16
CA ALA A 34 5.03 2.67 -10.16
C ALA A 34 4.63 2.17 -11.57
N ASN A 35 5.62 2.02 -12.43
CA ASN A 35 5.43 1.85 -13.88
C ASN A 35 5.48 0.39 -14.33
N THR A 36 5.99 -0.52 -13.49
CA THR A 36 6.09 -1.96 -13.80
C THR A 36 5.21 -2.79 -12.87
N SER A 37 4.86 -4.02 -13.30
CA SER A 37 4.15 -4.98 -12.44
C SER A 37 4.93 -5.28 -11.16
N SER A 38 6.26 -5.36 -11.24
CA SER A 38 7.12 -5.57 -10.07
C SER A 38 7.09 -4.39 -9.10
N ASP A 39 7.03 -3.15 -9.60
CA ASP A 39 6.88 -1.96 -8.77
C ASP A 39 5.53 -1.98 -8.05
N MET A 40 4.46 -2.33 -8.76
CA MET A 40 3.12 -2.46 -8.16
C MET A 40 3.08 -3.54 -7.08
N THR A 41 3.68 -4.72 -7.31
CA THR A 41 3.79 -5.77 -6.28
C THR A 41 4.59 -5.29 -5.08
N SER A 42 5.73 -4.64 -5.31
CA SER A 42 6.58 -4.10 -4.25
C SER A 42 5.86 -3.02 -3.44
N MET A 43 5.05 -2.19 -4.10
CA MET A 43 4.18 -1.21 -3.45
C MET A 43 3.10 -1.87 -2.59
N GLY A 44 2.47 -2.93 -3.10
CA GLY A 44 1.52 -3.72 -2.32
C GLY A 44 2.14 -4.27 -1.02
N LEU A 45 3.36 -4.79 -1.10
CA LEU A 45 4.12 -5.25 0.08
C LEU A 45 4.41 -4.10 1.04
N LEU A 46 4.81 -2.93 0.53
CA LEU A 46 5.02 -1.73 1.36
C LEU A 46 3.76 -1.37 2.15
N PHE A 47 2.59 -1.32 1.50
CA PHE A 47 1.35 -0.95 2.19
C PHE A 47 0.93 -1.97 3.25
N GLN A 48 1.11 -3.26 2.97
CA GLN A 48 0.82 -4.32 3.95
C GLN A 48 1.74 -4.21 5.17
N GLU A 49 3.05 -4.09 4.94
CA GLU A 49 4.06 -3.93 6.00
C GLU A 49 3.82 -2.65 6.81
N TRP A 50 3.47 -1.54 6.13
CA TRP A 50 3.23 -0.26 6.78
C TRP A 50 2.00 -0.29 7.69
N ARG A 51 0.88 -0.85 7.21
CA ARG A 51 -0.33 -1.04 8.03
C ARG A 51 -0.03 -1.95 9.22
N ALA A 52 0.70 -3.05 9.03
CA ALA A 52 1.07 -3.94 10.12
C ALA A 52 1.90 -3.22 11.20
N THR A 53 2.89 -2.42 10.81
CA THR A 53 3.70 -1.64 11.75
C THR A 53 2.88 -0.59 12.48
N VAL A 54 2.03 0.16 11.79
CA VAL A 54 1.16 1.17 12.40
C VAL A 54 0.18 0.55 13.40
N ASN A 55 -0.43 -0.60 13.07
CA ASN A 55 -1.30 -1.33 14.00
C ASN A 55 -0.55 -1.80 15.25
N SER A 56 0.69 -2.27 15.08
CA SER A 56 1.50 -2.70 16.22
C SER A 56 1.93 -1.53 17.08
N GLU A 57 2.28 -0.41 16.47
CA GLU A 57 2.77 0.79 17.15
C GLU A 57 1.65 1.51 17.91
N ALA A 58 0.41 1.50 17.39
CA ALA A 58 -0.74 2.13 18.02
C ALA A 58 -0.97 1.64 19.47
N LYS A 59 -0.59 0.39 19.77
CA LYS A 59 -0.65 -0.17 21.13
C LYS A 59 0.16 0.64 22.15
N ASN A 60 1.24 1.28 21.72
CA ASN A 60 2.09 2.13 22.56
C ASN A 60 1.54 3.56 22.70
N PHE A 61 0.58 3.96 21.86
CA PHE A 61 0.00 5.30 21.81
C PHE A 61 -1.49 5.30 22.18
N SER A 62 -1.86 4.51 23.18
CA SER A 62 -3.24 4.38 23.68
C SER A 62 -4.26 3.99 22.60
N GLY A 63 -3.82 3.22 21.59
CA GLY A 63 -4.67 2.78 20.47
C GLY A 63 -4.89 3.83 19.38
N LYS A 64 -4.23 4.98 19.42
CA LYS A 64 -4.38 6.03 18.39
C LYS A 64 -3.62 5.67 17.13
N GLU A 65 -4.23 4.93 16.21
CA GLU A 65 -3.62 4.54 14.93
C GLU A 65 -3.30 5.76 14.04
N LEU A 66 -2.20 5.69 13.28
CA LEU A 66 -1.90 6.68 12.24
C LEU A 66 -2.75 6.43 10.99
N LEU A 67 -3.34 7.47 10.44
CA LEU A 67 -4.02 7.40 9.15
C LEU A 67 -2.98 7.17 8.05
N LEU A 68 -3.23 6.22 7.15
CA LEU A 68 -2.40 5.96 5.99
C LEU A 68 -3.20 6.31 4.73
N THR A 69 -2.69 7.26 3.95
CA THR A 69 -3.25 7.65 2.66
C THR A 69 -2.19 7.52 1.57
N ALA A 70 -2.63 7.45 0.33
CA ALA A 70 -1.72 7.43 -0.81
C ALA A 70 -2.35 8.14 -2.01
N ALA A 71 -1.57 8.99 -2.66
CA ALA A 71 -1.90 9.51 -3.98
C ALA A 71 -1.41 8.51 -5.04
N VAL A 72 -2.36 7.98 -5.82
CA VAL A 72 -2.08 6.98 -6.87
C VAL A 72 -2.34 7.57 -8.25
N HIS A 73 -1.52 7.18 -9.22
CA HIS A 73 -1.73 7.58 -10.61
C HIS A 73 -2.95 6.85 -11.19
N TYR A 74 -3.88 7.62 -11.75
CA TYR A 74 -5.06 7.04 -12.42
C TYR A 74 -4.64 6.41 -13.75
N VAL A 75 -4.90 5.11 -13.91
CA VAL A 75 -4.69 4.39 -15.17
C VAL A 75 -5.95 3.61 -15.52
N LEU A 76 -6.47 3.84 -16.72
CA LEU A 76 -7.56 3.05 -17.30
C LEU A 76 -7.03 1.71 -17.79
N THR A 77 -7.02 0.70 -16.93
CA THR A 77 -6.85 -0.67 -17.39
C THR A 77 -8.22 -1.17 -17.88
N ARG A 78 -8.36 -1.40 -19.20
CA ARG A 78 -9.56 -2.07 -19.76
C ARG A 78 -9.76 -3.39 -19.01
N CYS A 79 -10.82 -3.46 -18.21
CA CYS A 79 -11.26 -4.70 -17.60
C CYS A 79 -11.63 -5.66 -18.74
N ARG A 80 -10.75 -6.61 -19.08
CA ARG A 80 -11.12 -7.72 -19.98
C ARG A 80 -12.06 -8.59 -19.19
N LYS A 81 -13.34 -8.22 -19.23
CA LYS A 81 -14.46 -8.97 -18.67
C LYS A 81 -14.33 -10.41 -19.14
N CYS A 82 -14.39 -11.33 -18.17
CA CYS A 82 -14.39 -12.78 -18.38
C CYS A 82 -15.27 -13.15 -19.58
N PHE A 83 -14.70 -13.87 -20.55
CA PHE A 83 -15.49 -14.54 -21.57
C PHE A 83 -16.22 -15.68 -20.85
N PHE A 84 -17.48 -15.46 -20.49
CA PHE A 84 -18.36 -16.52 -20.02
C PHE A 84 -18.66 -17.40 -21.24
N SER A 85 -18.00 -18.55 -21.34
CA SER A 85 -18.39 -19.58 -22.30
C SER A 85 -19.65 -20.26 -21.77
N SER A 86 -20.81 -19.64 -21.99
CA SER A 86 -22.09 -20.36 -21.94
C SER A 86 -22.30 -21.05 -23.28
N GLY A 87 -21.98 -22.34 -23.35
CA GLY A 87 -22.41 -23.22 -24.43
C GLY A 87 -23.46 -24.18 -23.88
N LEU A 88 -24.73 -23.93 -24.19
CA LEU A 88 -25.84 -24.87 -24.04
C LEU A 88 -26.56 -24.97 -25.39
N HIS A 89 -26.99 -26.19 -25.75
CA HIS A 89 -27.77 -26.64 -26.92
C HIS A 89 -26.97 -26.82 -28.22
N THR A 90 -27.10 -27.85 -29.04
CA THR A 90 -28.05 -28.98 -29.31
C THR A 90 -27.29 -29.87 -30.34
N GLU A 91 -27.33 -31.19 -30.41
CA GLU A 91 -28.41 -32.19 -30.47
C GLU A 91 -28.01 -33.50 -29.78
#